data_AF-A0A7C8RI62-F1
#
_entry.id   AF-A0A7C8RI62-F1
#
_cell.length_a   1.000
_cell.length_b   1.000
_cell.length_c   1.000
_cell.angle_alpha   90.00
_cell.angle_beta   90.00
_cell.angle_gamma   90.00
#
_symmetry.space_group_name_H-M   'P 1'
#
loop_
_entity.id
_entity.type
_entity.pdbx_description
1 polymer ?
#
loop_
_entity_poly.entity_id
_entity_poly.type
_entity_poly.pdbx_seq_one_letter_code
_entity_poly.pdbx_strand_id
1 'polypeptide(L)'
;MASETPTYRFKRPSDKCVFDAAQWNMLAHIFETFVAGLTPEETEELKKDYYKHAKNPADEKLLEAYARESALDLPEFLEDVDCVFQNHVPADKVAEIKTVLNILDTRLGALAFTGTTIPLYQKTRQEREEIISGWSTARMAALRKVFKAFATIARLLWARSSASWHAAAGFPGYPFSKEGEEELKVTMESAATAEASPEFVFEDLSHRAPSADGAIQLSTSILIIGSGCGGGVVAGHLAKALPHHQLMVVEKGFWYPKHKAPVNERDGLSKLYEEGGTLQSNDGRYPHFERPSP
;
A
#
# COMPACT_ATOMS: atom_id res chain seq x y z
N MET A 1 -40.53 16.80 12.01
CA MET A 1 -39.25 17.01 12.74
C MET A 1 -38.15 16.66 11.76
N ALA A 2 -37.39 17.64 11.29
CA ALA A 2 -36.24 17.37 10.44
C ALA A 2 -35.24 16.59 11.28
N SER A 3 -34.95 15.33 10.92
CA SER A 3 -33.85 14.60 11.54
C SER A 3 -32.57 15.36 11.21
N GLU A 4 -31.90 15.90 12.22
CA GLU A 4 -30.57 16.47 12.04
C GLU A 4 -29.68 15.41 11.37
N THR A 5 -29.21 15.71 10.16
CA THR A 5 -28.24 14.85 9.49
C THR A 5 -27.00 14.80 10.38
N PRO A 6 -26.52 13.60 10.80
CA PRO A 6 -25.36 13.51 11.66
C PRO A 6 -24.16 14.21 11.01
N THR A 7 -23.55 15.16 11.72
CA THR A 7 -22.30 15.79 11.26
C THR A 7 -21.12 14.88 11.59
N TYR A 8 -20.69 14.10 10.61
CA TYR A 8 -19.50 13.26 10.72
C TYR A 8 -18.21 14.09 10.63
N ARG A 9 -17.19 13.73 11.43
CA ARG A 9 -15.87 14.41 11.44
C ARG A 9 -15.17 14.24 10.09
N PHE A 10 -15.20 13.03 9.55
CA PHE A 10 -14.52 12.70 8.29
C PHE A 10 -15.53 12.60 7.15
N LYS A 11 -15.32 13.41 6.12
CA LYS A 11 -16.15 13.42 4.91
C LYS A 11 -15.57 12.47 3.86
N ARG A 12 -16.46 11.93 3.01
CA ARG A 12 -16.06 11.09 1.88
C ARG A 12 -15.19 11.90 0.91
N PRO A 13 -14.12 11.31 0.36
CA PRO A 13 -13.20 12.01 -0.53
C PRO A 13 -13.74 12.13 -1.96
N SER A 14 -14.69 11.28 -2.36
CA SER A 14 -15.31 11.33 -3.68
C SER A 14 -16.77 10.87 -3.68
N ASP A 15 -17.53 11.26 -4.71
CA ASP A 15 -18.89 10.75 -4.95
C ASP A 15 -18.92 9.27 -5.36
N LYS A 16 -17.78 8.76 -5.85
CA LYS A 16 -17.59 7.34 -6.21
C LYS A 16 -17.22 6.47 -5.02
N CYS A 17 -17.02 7.07 -3.84
CA CYS A 17 -16.66 6.35 -2.64
C CYS A 17 -17.67 5.24 -2.37
N VAL A 18 -17.16 4.01 -2.26
CA VAL A 18 -18.02 2.83 -2.10
C VAL A 18 -18.73 2.83 -0.76
N PHE A 19 -18.23 3.55 0.23
CA PHE A 19 -18.82 3.66 1.57
C PHE A 19 -19.77 4.85 1.66
N ASP A 20 -20.84 4.70 2.45
CA ASP A 20 -21.67 5.85 2.84
C ASP A 20 -20.95 6.72 3.89
N ALA A 21 -21.55 7.85 4.26
CA ALA A 21 -20.91 8.81 5.17
C ALA A 21 -20.66 8.23 6.58
N ALA A 22 -21.54 7.37 7.08
CA ALA A 22 -21.40 6.75 8.39
C ALA A 22 -20.28 5.71 8.39
N GLN A 23 -20.28 4.85 7.38
CA GLN A 23 -19.25 3.84 7.16
C GLN A 23 -17.88 4.47 6.98
N TRP A 24 -17.78 5.53 6.18
CA TRP A 24 -16.51 6.24 5.96
C TRP A 24 -15.99 6.86 7.25
N ASN A 25 -16.85 7.51 8.03
CA ASN A 25 -16.45 8.10 9.31
C ASN A 25 -15.96 7.03 10.29
N MET A 26 -16.66 5.90 10.41
CA MET A 26 -16.23 4.76 11.22
C MET A 26 -14.87 4.21 10.75
N LEU A 27 -14.72 3.99 9.44
CA LEU A 27 -13.50 3.46 8.85
C LEU A 27 -12.31 4.39 9.08
N ALA A 28 -12.50 5.69 8.93
CA ALA A 28 -11.47 6.70 9.22
C ALA A 28 -11.03 6.62 10.69
N HIS A 29 -11.94 6.56 11.66
CA HIS A 29 -11.58 6.39 13.08
C HIS A 29 -10.85 5.07 13.37
N ILE A 30 -11.19 3.98 12.66
CA ILE A 30 -10.46 2.71 12.76
C ILE A 30 -9.01 2.92 12.27
N PHE A 31 -8.82 3.57 11.12
CA PHE A 31 -7.47 3.83 10.60
C PHE A 31 -6.66 4.83 11.44
N GLU A 32 -7.29 5.88 11.97
CA GLU A 32 -6.70 6.80 12.95
C GLU A 32 -6.13 6.02 14.15
N THR A 33 -6.81 4.95 14.56
CA THR A 33 -6.40 4.13 15.71
C THR A 33 -5.14 3.31 15.42
N PHE A 34 -4.88 2.92 14.17
CA PHE A 34 -3.67 2.19 13.80
C PHE A 34 -2.45 3.10 13.62
N VAL A 35 -2.68 4.34 13.21
CA VAL A 35 -1.64 5.34 12.95
C VAL A 35 -2.12 6.70 13.49
N ALA A 36 -2.00 6.83 14.80
CA ALA A 36 -2.37 8.04 15.54
C ALA A 36 -1.13 8.89 15.80
N GLY A 37 -1.32 10.21 15.82
CA GLY A 37 -0.35 11.11 16.41
C GLY A 37 -0.20 10.84 17.90
N LEU A 38 1.04 10.74 18.35
CA LEU A 38 1.40 10.49 19.74
C LEU A 38 1.22 11.75 20.59
N THR A 39 0.87 11.57 21.87
CA THR A 39 0.90 12.64 22.86
C THR A 39 2.35 13.04 23.19
N PRO A 40 2.59 14.19 23.85
CA PRO A 40 3.93 14.54 24.31
C PRO A 40 4.56 13.46 25.19
N GLU A 41 3.79 12.82 26.07
CA GLU A 41 4.27 11.76 26.95
C GLU A 41 4.68 10.51 26.16
N GLU A 42 3.85 10.07 25.21
CA GLU A 42 4.15 8.93 24.33
C GLU A 42 5.33 9.23 23.41
N THR A 43 5.48 10.48 22.97
CA THR A 43 6.61 10.94 22.15
C THR A 43 7.92 10.81 22.92
N GLU A 44 7.94 11.20 24.19
CA GLU A 44 9.13 11.05 25.05
C GLU A 44 9.45 9.58 25.34
N GLU A 45 8.44 8.72 25.49
CA GLU A 45 8.63 7.27 25.60
C GLU A 45 9.23 6.67 24.32
N LEU A 46 8.71 7.05 23.15
CA LEU A 46 9.24 6.66 21.85
C LEU A 46 10.70 7.09 21.70
N LYS A 47 11.02 8.36 22.02
CA LYS A 47 12.39 8.89 21.96
C LYS A 47 13.33 8.06 22.82
N LYS A 48 12.94 7.76 24.06
CA LYS A 48 13.74 6.96 25.00
C LYS A 48 14.03 5.56 24.46
N ASP A 49 13.04 4.89 23.89
CA ASP A 49 13.26 3.57 23.29
C ASP A 49 14.08 3.63 21.99
N TYR A 50 13.82 4.64 21.16
CA TYR A 50 14.54 4.86 19.90
C TYR A 50 16.04 5.07 20.15
N TYR A 51 16.43 6.04 20.98
CA TYR A 51 17.84 6.35 21.24
C TYR A 51 18.58 5.23 21.98
N LYS A 52 17.86 4.32 22.64
CA LYS A 52 18.46 3.12 23.24
C LYS A 52 18.91 2.09 22.18
N HIS A 53 18.22 2.02 21.04
CA HIS A 53 18.46 1.00 20.01
C HIS A 53 19.07 1.55 18.72
N ALA A 54 18.97 2.85 18.47
CA ALA A 54 19.46 3.49 17.25
C ALA A 54 21.00 3.49 17.20
N LYS A 55 21.55 2.88 16.15
CA LYS A 55 23.00 2.94 15.87
C LYS A 55 23.40 4.27 15.21
N ASN A 56 22.53 4.77 14.33
CA ASN A 56 22.67 6.04 13.62
C ASN A 56 21.36 6.82 13.82
N PRO A 57 21.24 7.62 14.90
CA PRO A 57 19.99 8.30 15.20
C PRO A 57 19.65 9.34 14.12
N ALA A 58 18.35 9.55 13.94
CA ALA A 58 17.82 10.56 13.04
C ALA A 58 17.82 11.92 13.76
N ASP A 59 17.62 13.00 13.02
CA ASP A 59 17.40 14.32 13.62
C ASP A 59 16.18 14.30 14.55
N GLU A 60 16.30 14.91 15.74
CA GLU A 60 15.24 14.88 16.74
C GLU A 60 13.95 15.54 16.22
N LYS A 61 14.04 16.59 15.40
CA LYS A 61 12.85 17.23 14.82
C LYS A 61 12.13 16.31 13.86
N LEU A 62 12.86 15.46 13.14
CA LEU A 62 12.27 14.45 12.28
C LEU A 62 11.57 13.37 13.10
N LEU A 63 12.17 12.92 14.20
CA LEU A 63 11.54 11.97 15.12
C LEU A 63 10.27 12.54 15.77
N GLU A 64 10.27 13.83 16.13
CA GLU A 64 9.07 14.51 16.62
C GLU A 64 8.00 14.69 15.53
N ALA A 65 8.39 15.00 14.30
CA ALA A 65 7.46 15.10 13.18
C ALA A 65 6.79 13.74 12.92
N TYR A 66 7.59 12.66 12.92
CA TYR A 66 7.10 11.29 12.83
C TYR A 66 6.14 10.94 13.97
N ALA A 67 6.50 11.27 15.22
CA ALA A 67 5.66 10.97 16.38
C ALA A 67 4.31 11.70 16.35
N ARG A 68 4.26 12.95 15.86
CA ARG A 68 3.02 13.74 15.80
C ARG A 68 2.12 13.37 14.63
N GLU A 69 2.64 12.65 13.64
CA GLU A 69 1.91 12.36 12.41
C GLU A 69 0.75 11.39 12.67
N SER A 70 -0.46 11.76 12.26
CA SER A 70 -1.56 10.81 12.10
C SER A 70 -1.79 10.52 10.63
N ALA A 71 -2.17 9.29 10.30
CA ALA A 71 -2.58 8.95 8.93
C ALA A 71 -3.72 9.82 8.41
N LEU A 72 -4.58 10.36 9.29
CA LEU A 72 -5.70 11.21 8.88
C LEU A 72 -5.32 12.68 8.65
N ASP A 73 -4.11 13.09 9.05
CA ASP A 73 -3.57 14.41 8.74
C ASP A 73 -2.94 14.46 7.33
N LEU A 74 -2.81 13.29 6.68
CA LEU A 74 -2.31 13.13 5.31
C LEU A 74 -3.49 13.04 4.33
N PRO A 75 -3.79 14.08 3.52
CA PRO A 75 -4.88 14.02 2.54
C PRO A 75 -4.78 12.82 1.59
N GLU A 76 -3.57 12.50 1.17
CA GLU A 76 -3.25 11.40 0.26
C GLU A 76 -3.65 10.04 0.83
N PHE A 77 -3.58 9.86 2.14
CA PHE A 77 -3.91 8.59 2.79
C PHE A 77 -5.38 8.22 2.58
N LEU A 78 -6.30 9.18 2.79
CA LEU A 78 -7.74 8.94 2.64
C LEU A 78 -8.14 8.77 1.17
N GLU A 79 -7.48 9.48 0.25
CA GLU A 79 -7.64 9.26 -1.19
C GLU A 79 -7.20 7.85 -1.60
N ASP A 80 -6.06 7.39 -1.08
CA ASP A 80 -5.52 6.06 -1.38
C ASP A 80 -6.39 4.96 -0.78
N VAL A 81 -6.93 5.15 0.42
CA VAL A 81 -7.94 4.26 1.02
C VAL A 81 -9.15 4.14 0.11
N ASP A 82 -9.70 5.26 -0.36
CA ASP A 82 -10.87 5.26 -1.25
C ASP A 82 -10.56 4.56 -2.59
N CYS A 83 -9.39 4.85 -3.16
CA CYS A 83 -8.92 4.24 -4.39
C CYS A 83 -8.76 2.70 -4.25
N VAL A 84 -8.15 2.23 -3.16
CA VAL A 84 -7.97 0.80 -2.90
C VAL A 84 -9.30 0.08 -2.80
N PHE A 85 -10.26 0.61 -2.06
CA PHE A 85 -11.57 -0.02 -1.93
C PHE A 85 -12.43 0.07 -3.19
N GLN A 86 -12.20 1.06 -4.06
CA GLN A 86 -12.88 1.16 -5.35
C GLN A 86 -12.32 0.19 -6.39
N ASN A 87 -10.99 0.06 -6.46
CA ASN A 87 -10.32 -0.51 -7.63
C ASN A 87 -9.60 -1.83 -7.36
N HIS A 88 -9.18 -2.09 -6.12
CA HIS A 88 -8.25 -3.19 -5.81
C HIS A 88 -8.80 -4.24 -4.84
N VAL A 89 -9.83 -3.89 -4.06
CA VAL A 89 -10.51 -4.85 -3.17
C VAL A 89 -11.70 -5.48 -3.91
N PRO A 90 -11.78 -6.82 -4.00
CA PRO A 90 -12.92 -7.51 -4.61
C PRO A 90 -14.26 -7.08 -4.01
N ALA A 91 -15.29 -6.96 -4.86
CA ALA A 91 -16.60 -6.42 -4.46
C ALA A 91 -17.28 -7.21 -3.33
N ASP A 92 -17.09 -8.53 -3.27
CA ASP A 92 -17.57 -9.38 -2.17
C ASP A 92 -16.88 -9.03 -0.84
N LYS A 93 -15.57 -8.74 -0.87
CA LYS A 93 -14.81 -8.30 0.30
C LYS A 93 -15.18 -6.90 0.75
N VAL A 94 -15.44 -5.99 -0.18
CA VAL A 94 -16.01 -4.67 0.15
C VAL A 94 -17.37 -4.82 0.86
N ALA A 95 -18.23 -5.72 0.38
CA ALA A 95 -19.53 -5.98 1.01
C ALA A 95 -19.42 -6.59 2.41
N GLU A 96 -18.46 -7.51 2.62
CA GLU A 96 -18.14 -8.05 3.96
C GLU A 96 -17.70 -6.92 4.91
N ILE A 97 -16.83 -6.02 4.46
CA ILE A 97 -16.36 -4.88 5.28
C ILE A 97 -17.51 -3.93 5.60
N LYS A 98 -18.36 -3.57 4.62
CA LYS A 98 -19.56 -2.76 4.86
C LYS A 98 -20.47 -3.37 5.92
N THR A 99 -20.64 -4.69 5.87
CA THR A 99 -21.43 -5.42 6.88
C THR A 99 -20.82 -5.27 8.27
N VAL A 100 -19.50 -5.42 8.41
CA VAL A 100 -18.79 -5.21 9.69
C VAL A 100 -18.96 -3.77 10.19
N LEU A 101 -18.79 -2.77 9.33
CA LEU A 101 -18.95 -1.36 9.69
C LEU A 101 -20.38 -1.05 10.15
N ASN A 102 -21.39 -1.57 9.46
CA ASN A 102 -22.79 -1.43 9.87
C ASN A 102 -23.06 -2.07 11.23
N ILE A 103 -22.50 -3.27 11.49
CA ILE A 103 -22.64 -3.92 12.80
C ILE A 103 -22.03 -3.03 13.89
N LEU A 104 -20.82 -2.50 13.69
CA LEU A 104 -20.13 -1.61 14.63
C LEU A 104 -20.87 -0.30 14.91
N ASP A 105 -21.69 0.18 13.96
CA ASP A 105 -22.51 1.38 14.13
C ASP A 105 -23.78 1.14 14.96
N THR A 106 -24.25 -0.11 15.06
CA THR A 106 -25.40 -0.47 15.92
C THR A 106 -24.99 -0.66 17.38
N ARG A 107 -25.88 -0.35 18.34
CA ARG A 107 -25.61 -0.57 19.78
C ARG A 107 -25.33 -2.04 20.13
N LEU A 108 -26.07 -2.96 19.54
CA LEU A 108 -25.91 -4.40 19.80
C LEU A 108 -24.64 -4.95 19.17
N GLY A 109 -24.31 -4.53 17.94
CA GLY A 109 -23.06 -4.92 17.29
C GLY A 109 -21.84 -4.27 17.95
N ALA A 110 -21.92 -3.00 18.34
CA ALA A 110 -20.93 -2.35 19.19
C ALA A 110 -20.73 -3.13 20.49
N LEU A 111 -21.79 -3.59 21.16
CA LEU A 111 -21.66 -4.41 22.37
C LEU A 111 -20.94 -5.73 22.09
N ALA A 112 -21.30 -6.42 21.00
CA ALA A 112 -20.70 -7.70 20.63
C ALA A 112 -19.23 -7.59 20.20
N PHE A 113 -18.83 -6.49 19.54
CA PHE A 113 -17.49 -6.30 18.99
C PHE A 113 -16.56 -5.51 19.91
N THR A 114 -17.10 -4.62 20.73
CA THR A 114 -16.34 -3.67 21.57
C THR A 114 -16.54 -3.88 23.06
N GLY A 115 -17.51 -4.71 23.46
CA GLY A 115 -17.90 -4.88 24.87
C GLY A 115 -18.72 -3.71 25.43
N THR A 116 -19.09 -2.71 24.61
CA THR A 116 -19.83 -1.52 25.06
C THR A 116 -20.91 -1.10 24.05
N THR A 117 -21.97 -0.41 24.49
CA THR A 117 -23.02 0.09 23.59
C THR A 117 -22.68 1.41 22.89
N ILE A 118 -21.51 1.98 23.19
CA ILE A 118 -21.04 3.25 22.60
C ILE A 118 -20.35 2.92 21.27
N PRO A 119 -20.79 3.48 20.13
CA PRO A 119 -20.15 3.26 18.84
C PRO A 119 -18.66 3.65 18.87
N LEU A 120 -17.83 2.92 18.12
CA LEU A 120 -16.38 3.07 18.17
C LEU A 120 -15.91 4.50 17.80
N TYR A 121 -16.56 5.18 16.85
CA TYR A 121 -16.22 6.55 16.46
C TYR A 121 -16.48 7.60 17.55
N GLN A 122 -17.31 7.30 18.56
CA GLN A 122 -17.58 8.21 19.68
C GLN A 122 -16.62 8.03 20.85
N LYS A 123 -15.79 6.97 20.82
CA LYS A 123 -14.84 6.65 21.87
C LYS A 123 -13.59 7.52 21.79
N THR A 124 -12.90 7.65 22.91
CA THR A 124 -11.56 8.25 22.95
C THR A 124 -10.55 7.40 22.17
N ARG A 125 -9.41 7.98 21.80
CA ARG A 125 -8.33 7.26 21.11
C ARG A 125 -7.91 6.01 21.90
N GLN A 126 -7.63 6.17 23.20
CA GLN A 126 -7.18 5.09 24.07
C GLN A 126 -8.20 3.93 24.14
N GLU A 127 -9.48 4.23 24.30
CA GLU A 127 -10.52 3.17 24.29
C GLU A 127 -10.57 2.44 22.94
N ARG A 128 -10.44 3.15 21.82
CA ARG A 128 -10.41 2.51 20.49
C ARG A 128 -9.19 1.60 20.35
N GLU A 129 -8.03 2.02 20.82
CA GLU A 129 -6.79 1.23 20.80
C GLU A 129 -6.93 -0.05 21.62
N GLU A 130 -7.48 0.03 22.83
CA GLU A 130 -7.73 -1.13 23.68
C GLU A 130 -8.66 -2.15 23.01
N ILE A 131 -9.76 -1.67 22.42
CA ILE A 131 -10.74 -2.51 21.72
C ILE A 131 -10.13 -3.16 20.48
N ILE A 132 -9.54 -2.36 19.59
CA ILE A 132 -9.00 -2.83 18.32
C ILE A 132 -7.80 -3.75 18.58
N SER A 133 -6.91 -3.42 19.52
CA SER A 133 -5.82 -4.31 19.93
C SER A 133 -6.35 -5.63 20.48
N GLY A 134 -7.44 -5.61 21.26
CA GLY A 134 -8.14 -6.80 21.73
C GLY A 134 -8.66 -7.70 20.61
N TRP A 135 -9.00 -7.15 19.43
CA TRP A 135 -9.41 -7.95 18.27
C TRP A 135 -8.30 -8.85 17.74
N SER A 136 -7.03 -8.52 17.95
CA SER A 136 -5.87 -9.31 17.49
C SER A 136 -5.80 -10.70 18.15
N THR A 137 -6.26 -10.81 19.39
CA THR A 137 -6.26 -12.04 20.21
C THR A 137 -7.66 -12.55 20.54
N ALA A 138 -8.70 -11.90 20.03
CA ALA A 138 -10.10 -12.26 20.27
C ALA A 138 -10.40 -13.72 19.93
N ARG A 139 -11.29 -14.38 20.70
CA ARG A 139 -11.67 -15.79 20.46
C ARG A 139 -12.30 -16.01 19.09
N MET A 140 -13.07 -15.02 18.61
CA MET A 140 -13.73 -15.04 17.31
C MET A 140 -12.73 -14.82 16.17
N ALA A 141 -12.63 -15.77 15.24
CA ALA A 141 -11.71 -15.67 14.10
C ALA A 141 -12.02 -14.47 13.18
N ALA A 142 -13.29 -14.07 13.08
CA ALA A 142 -13.70 -12.91 12.28
C ALA A 142 -13.04 -11.61 12.76
N LEU A 143 -13.02 -11.36 14.07
CA LEU A 143 -12.38 -10.16 14.66
C LEU A 143 -10.88 -10.12 14.37
N ARG A 144 -10.19 -11.26 14.50
CA ARG A 144 -8.76 -11.36 14.17
C ARG A 144 -8.49 -11.07 12.69
N LYS A 145 -9.36 -11.53 11.79
CA LYS A 145 -9.27 -11.25 10.35
C LYS A 145 -9.46 -9.76 10.06
N VAL A 146 -10.49 -9.15 10.67
CA VAL A 146 -10.77 -7.71 10.55
C VAL A 146 -9.59 -6.88 11.05
N PHE A 147 -9.06 -7.20 12.24
CA PHE A 147 -7.85 -6.56 12.78
C PHE A 147 -6.69 -6.63 11.80
N LYS A 148 -6.34 -7.82 11.31
CA LYS A 148 -5.24 -7.99 10.36
C LYS A 148 -5.45 -7.20 9.07
N ALA A 149 -6.65 -7.25 8.49
CA ALA A 149 -6.96 -6.55 7.25
C ALA A 149 -6.79 -5.04 7.41
N PHE A 150 -7.44 -4.44 8.41
CA PHE A 150 -7.34 -3.00 8.65
C PHE A 150 -5.94 -2.57 9.08
N ALA A 151 -5.25 -3.34 9.93
CA ALA A 151 -3.89 -3.04 10.34
C ALA A 151 -2.92 -3.06 9.14
N THR A 152 -3.10 -4.02 8.21
CA THR A 152 -2.27 -4.08 7.00
C THR A 152 -2.56 -2.91 6.08
N ILE A 153 -3.83 -2.62 5.78
CA ILE A 153 -4.20 -1.48 4.93
C ILE A 153 -3.68 -0.16 5.53
N ALA A 154 -3.91 0.07 6.84
CA ALA A 154 -3.47 1.28 7.52
C ALA A 154 -1.97 1.50 7.38
N ARG A 155 -1.15 0.49 7.76
CA ARG A 155 0.31 0.59 7.74
C ARG A 155 0.85 0.73 6.32
N LEU A 156 0.32 -0.04 5.39
CA LEU A 156 0.75 -0.05 3.99
C LEU A 156 0.43 1.27 3.29
N LEU A 157 -0.76 1.83 3.50
CA LEU A 157 -1.13 3.11 2.88
C LEU A 157 -0.45 4.30 3.55
N TRP A 158 -0.36 4.29 4.89
CA TRP A 158 0.38 5.33 5.60
C TRP A 158 1.84 5.35 5.20
N ALA A 159 2.51 4.18 5.11
CA ALA A 159 3.90 4.12 4.70
C ALA A 159 4.14 4.73 3.30
N ARG A 160 3.17 4.64 2.38
CA ARG A 160 3.28 5.23 1.02
C ARG A 160 3.19 6.75 1.01
N SER A 161 2.42 7.31 1.94
CA SER A 161 2.10 8.75 1.99
C SER A 161 2.96 9.50 3.02
N SER A 162 3.59 8.77 3.94
CA SER A 162 4.32 9.35 5.08
C SER A 162 5.73 9.78 4.70
N ALA A 163 5.82 11.07 4.45
CA ALA A 163 7.02 11.87 4.44
C ALA A 163 7.99 11.58 5.61
N SER A 164 7.46 11.64 6.83
CA SER A 164 8.27 11.53 8.04
C SER A 164 8.82 10.11 8.21
N TRP A 165 8.04 9.09 7.86
CA TRP A 165 8.48 7.70 7.81
C TRP A 165 9.60 7.49 6.79
N HIS A 166 9.45 7.99 5.55
CA HIS A 166 10.47 7.85 4.51
C HIS A 166 11.81 8.45 4.94
N ALA A 167 11.78 9.67 5.47
CA ALA A 167 12.99 10.30 6.00
C ALA A 167 13.58 9.51 7.19
N ALA A 168 12.73 9.05 8.13
CA ALA A 168 13.20 8.28 9.29
C ALA A 168 13.79 6.91 8.90
N ALA A 169 13.26 6.29 7.85
CA ALA A 169 13.75 5.03 7.29
C ALA A 169 15.02 5.19 6.44
N GLY A 170 15.48 6.43 6.20
CA GLY A 170 16.64 6.72 5.37
C GLY A 170 16.37 6.48 3.88
N PHE A 171 15.12 6.62 3.44
CA PHE A 171 14.77 6.47 2.03
C PHE A 171 15.50 7.55 1.20
N PRO A 172 16.25 7.17 0.16
CA PRO A 172 16.95 8.14 -0.66
C PRO A 172 15.97 9.16 -1.26
N GLY A 173 16.22 10.45 -1.02
CA GLY A 173 15.43 11.53 -1.63
C GLY A 173 14.21 12.01 -0.83
N TYR A 174 14.14 11.83 0.51
CA TYR A 174 13.05 12.46 1.29
C TYR A 174 13.50 13.26 2.54
N PRO A 175 13.01 14.51 2.72
CA PRO A 175 12.62 15.39 1.61
C PRO A 175 13.87 15.52 0.74
N PHE A 176 13.73 15.51 -0.59
CA PHE A 176 14.89 15.66 -1.46
C PHE A 176 15.66 16.90 -1.01
N SER A 177 16.81 16.69 -0.38
CA SER A 177 17.75 17.77 -0.24
C SER A 177 18.09 18.20 -1.67
N LYS A 178 18.52 19.44 -1.88
CA LYS A 178 18.88 19.90 -3.22
C LYS A 178 19.91 18.98 -3.88
N GLU A 179 20.77 18.37 -3.06
CA GLU A 179 21.73 17.36 -3.46
C GLU A 179 21.06 16.08 -3.96
N GLY A 180 20.04 15.57 -3.25
CA GLY A 180 19.27 14.40 -3.68
C GLY A 180 18.48 14.62 -4.98
N GLU A 181 17.96 15.83 -5.22
CA GLU A 181 17.30 16.18 -6.50
C GLU A 181 18.28 16.13 -7.66
N GLU A 182 19.49 16.66 -7.48
CA GLU A 182 20.53 16.67 -8.51
C GLU A 182 21.06 15.26 -8.79
N GLU A 183 21.29 14.45 -7.75
CA GLU A 183 21.68 13.04 -7.91
C GLU A 183 20.62 12.23 -8.68
N LEU A 184 19.34 12.44 -8.36
CA LEU A 184 18.23 11.82 -9.07
C LEU A 184 18.22 12.23 -10.54
N LYS A 185 18.39 13.53 -10.82
CA LYS A 185 18.42 14.04 -12.19
C LYS A 185 19.57 13.44 -13.01
N VAL A 186 20.78 13.41 -12.47
CA VAL A 186 21.95 12.78 -13.11
C VAL A 186 21.70 11.30 -13.39
N THR A 187 21.09 10.58 -12.43
CA THR A 187 20.72 9.17 -12.57
C THR A 187 19.72 8.97 -13.71
N MET A 188 18.69 9.82 -13.79
CA MET A 188 17.65 9.76 -14.82
C MET A 188 18.21 10.07 -16.22
N GLU A 189 19.09 11.07 -16.35
CA GLU A 189 19.76 11.41 -17.61
C GLU A 189 20.68 10.28 -18.10
N SER A 190 21.43 9.67 -17.19
CA SER A 190 22.29 8.52 -17.48
C SER A 190 21.47 7.30 -17.93
N ALA A 191 20.33 7.06 -17.28
CA ALA A 191 19.41 5.99 -17.63
C ALA A 191 18.80 6.18 -19.02
N ALA A 192 18.39 7.41 -19.37
CA ALA A 192 17.86 7.74 -20.69
C ALA A 192 18.89 7.47 -21.80
N THR A 193 20.16 7.78 -21.55
CA THR A 193 21.27 7.53 -22.48
C THR A 193 21.50 6.03 -22.69
N ALA A 194 21.46 5.23 -21.62
CA ALA A 194 21.63 3.78 -21.69
C ALA A 194 20.48 3.07 -22.42
N GLU A 195 19.24 3.55 -22.26
CA GLU A 195 18.04 3.00 -22.91
C GLU A 195 17.93 3.32 -24.40
N ALA A 196 18.67 4.30 -24.91
CA ALA A 196 18.75 4.56 -26.35
C ALA A 196 19.53 3.47 -27.11
N SER A 197 20.01 2.41 -26.43
CA SER A 197 20.68 1.28 -27.06
C SER A 197 19.70 0.45 -27.91
N PRO A 198 20.01 0.21 -29.21
CA PRO A 198 19.12 -0.51 -30.12
C PRO A 198 19.03 -2.03 -29.87
N GLU A 199 19.76 -2.58 -28.90
CA GLU A 199 19.90 -4.03 -28.70
C GLU A 199 18.70 -4.71 -28.03
N PHE A 200 17.78 -3.94 -27.43
CA PHE A 200 16.59 -4.50 -26.77
C PHE A 200 15.32 -3.73 -27.16
N VAL A 201 14.37 -4.44 -27.77
CA VAL A 201 13.09 -3.86 -28.22
C VAL A 201 12.00 -4.21 -27.21
N PHE A 202 11.34 -3.18 -26.68
CA PHE A 202 10.13 -3.33 -25.88
C PHE A 202 8.91 -3.18 -26.80
N GLU A 203 8.04 -4.20 -26.83
CA GLU A 203 6.79 -4.19 -27.60
C GLU A 203 5.60 -4.22 -26.64
N ASP A 204 4.73 -3.21 -26.72
CA ASP A 204 3.44 -3.22 -26.03
C ASP A 204 2.41 -3.98 -26.88
N LEU A 205 2.09 -5.19 -26.44
CA LEU A 205 1.17 -6.08 -27.14
C LEU A 205 -0.27 -5.55 -27.19
N SER A 206 -0.64 -4.58 -26.33
CA SER A 206 -1.98 -3.96 -26.37
C SER A 206 -2.25 -3.18 -27.65
N HIS A 207 -1.19 -2.76 -28.36
CA HIS A 207 -1.28 -2.05 -29.63
C HIS A 207 -1.20 -2.97 -30.85
N ARG A 208 -1.03 -4.29 -30.64
CA ARG A 208 -0.93 -5.24 -31.72
C ARG A 208 -2.30 -5.78 -32.10
N ALA A 209 -2.64 -5.67 -33.38
CA ALA A 209 -3.86 -6.26 -33.90
C ALA A 209 -3.81 -7.79 -33.75
N PRO A 210 -4.83 -8.43 -33.15
CA PRO A 210 -4.91 -9.87 -33.06
C PRO A 210 -5.14 -10.50 -34.43
N SER A 211 -4.82 -11.79 -34.55
CA SER A 211 -5.15 -12.57 -35.74
C SER A 211 -6.67 -12.80 -35.82
N ALA A 212 -7.15 -13.40 -36.93
CA ALA A 212 -8.57 -13.64 -37.14
C ALA A 212 -9.25 -14.52 -36.06
N ASP A 213 -8.47 -15.31 -35.33
CA ASP A 213 -8.90 -16.14 -34.19
C ASP A 213 -8.84 -15.42 -32.83
N GLY A 214 -8.45 -14.14 -32.82
CA GLY A 214 -8.30 -13.34 -31.60
C GLY A 214 -6.94 -13.50 -30.89
N ALA A 215 -6.02 -14.32 -31.40
CA ALA A 215 -4.73 -14.56 -30.77
C ALA A 215 -3.59 -13.72 -31.38
N ILE A 216 -2.68 -13.25 -30.53
CA ILE A 216 -1.39 -12.69 -30.94
C ILE A 216 -0.38 -13.84 -31.00
N GLN A 217 0.14 -14.13 -32.19
CA GLN A 217 1.13 -15.18 -32.38
C GLN A 217 2.55 -14.59 -32.33
N LEU A 218 3.37 -15.15 -31.43
CA LEU A 218 4.76 -14.79 -31.19
C LEU A 218 5.60 -16.07 -31.27
N SER A 219 6.84 -15.96 -31.77
CA SER A 219 7.76 -17.10 -31.86
C SER A 219 9.10 -16.71 -31.26
N THR A 220 9.65 -17.61 -30.47
CA THR A 220 10.93 -17.44 -29.78
C THR A 220 11.53 -18.82 -29.50
N SER A 221 12.85 -18.91 -29.33
CA SER A 221 13.50 -20.15 -28.90
C SER A 221 13.35 -20.36 -27.39
N ILE A 222 13.34 -19.26 -26.63
CA ILE A 222 13.26 -19.26 -25.17
C ILE A 222 12.22 -18.23 -24.73
N LEU A 223 11.27 -18.66 -23.90
CA LEU A 223 10.25 -17.81 -23.30
C LEU A 223 10.48 -17.74 -21.78
N ILE A 224 10.54 -16.52 -21.26
CA ILE A 224 10.56 -16.22 -19.82
C ILE A 224 9.26 -15.50 -19.48
N ILE A 225 8.54 -16.01 -18.48
CA ILE A 225 7.29 -15.44 -18.00
C ILE A 225 7.57 -14.68 -16.70
N GLY A 226 7.32 -13.37 -16.73
CA GLY A 226 7.58 -12.43 -15.65
C GLY A 226 8.98 -11.81 -15.72
N SER A 227 9.07 -10.49 -15.68
CA SER A 227 10.34 -9.73 -15.68
C SER A 227 10.78 -9.32 -14.27
N GLY A 228 10.22 -9.92 -13.23
CA GLY A 228 10.61 -9.68 -11.84
C GLY A 228 12.06 -10.08 -11.53
N CYS A 229 12.45 -10.02 -10.25
CA CYS A 229 13.83 -10.22 -9.82
C CYS A 229 14.48 -11.53 -10.33
N GLY A 230 13.71 -12.63 -10.38
CA GLY A 230 14.19 -13.90 -10.93
C GLY A 230 14.28 -13.89 -12.46
N GLY A 231 13.20 -13.46 -13.12
CA GLY A 231 13.08 -13.49 -14.58
C GLY A 231 14.12 -12.61 -15.27
N GLY A 232 14.36 -11.40 -14.77
CA GLY A 232 15.37 -10.49 -15.33
C GLY A 232 16.80 -11.04 -15.22
N VAL A 233 17.15 -11.67 -14.09
CA VAL A 233 18.48 -12.29 -13.90
C VAL A 233 18.67 -13.47 -14.86
N VAL A 234 17.66 -14.33 -14.99
CA VAL A 234 17.70 -15.47 -15.92
C VAL A 234 17.81 -14.97 -17.37
N ALA A 235 17.02 -13.99 -17.75
CA ALA A 235 17.06 -13.38 -19.08
C ALA A 235 18.46 -12.85 -19.41
N GLY A 236 19.07 -12.09 -18.50
CA GLY A 236 20.41 -11.53 -18.70
C GLY A 236 21.51 -12.57 -18.81
N HIS A 237 21.41 -13.68 -18.06
CA HIS A 237 22.37 -14.78 -18.18
C HIS A 237 22.20 -15.57 -19.47
N LEU A 238 20.97 -15.92 -19.84
CA LEU A 238 20.68 -16.70 -21.04
C LEU A 238 21.02 -15.91 -22.32
N ALA A 239 20.73 -14.61 -22.36
CA ALA A 239 21.09 -13.76 -23.51
C ALA A 239 22.60 -13.75 -23.78
N LYS A 240 23.44 -13.79 -22.72
CA LYS A 240 24.91 -13.86 -22.85
C LYS A 240 25.41 -15.26 -23.19
N ALA A 241 24.85 -16.28 -22.54
CA ALA A 241 25.29 -17.67 -22.71
C ALA A 241 24.85 -18.27 -24.05
N LEU A 242 23.72 -17.80 -24.61
CA LEU A 242 23.09 -18.35 -25.81
C LEU A 242 22.85 -17.26 -26.87
N PRO A 243 23.91 -16.60 -27.39
CA PRO A 243 23.78 -15.43 -28.27
C PRO A 243 23.10 -15.72 -29.63
N HIS A 244 22.92 -17.00 -29.98
CA HIS A 244 22.25 -17.43 -31.21
C HIS A 244 20.79 -17.86 -31.00
N HIS A 245 20.26 -17.73 -29.79
CA HIS A 245 18.86 -18.05 -29.48
C HIS A 245 18.05 -16.77 -29.32
N GLN A 246 16.85 -16.75 -29.91
CA GLN A 246 15.90 -15.69 -29.64
C GLN A 246 15.29 -15.92 -28.25
N LEU A 247 15.39 -14.89 -27.41
CA LEU A 247 14.86 -14.89 -26.05
C LEU A 247 13.78 -13.82 -25.94
N MET A 248 12.64 -14.20 -25.38
CA MET A 248 11.50 -13.32 -25.17
C MET A 248 11.12 -13.33 -23.69
N VAL A 249 10.93 -12.15 -23.12
CA VAL A 249 10.38 -11.97 -21.78
C VAL A 249 8.98 -11.41 -21.93
N VAL A 250 8.00 -12.07 -21.32
CA VAL A 250 6.61 -11.60 -21.30
C VAL A 250 6.26 -11.20 -19.88
N GLU A 251 5.79 -9.97 -19.72
CA GLU A 251 5.36 -9.40 -18.44
C GLU A 251 3.91 -8.92 -18.57
N LYS A 252 3.12 -9.10 -17.52
CA LYS A 252 1.73 -8.62 -17.45
C LYS A 252 1.69 -7.11 -17.16
N GLY A 253 2.61 -6.63 -16.34
CA GLY A 253 2.75 -5.21 -16.04
C GLY A 253 3.25 -4.39 -17.23
N PHE A 254 3.19 -3.08 -17.08
CA PHE A 254 3.72 -2.15 -18.07
C PHE A 254 5.23 -2.00 -17.92
N TRP A 255 5.92 -1.87 -19.06
CA TRP A 255 7.31 -1.44 -19.05
C TRP A 255 7.39 0.06 -18.74
N TYR A 256 8.15 0.39 -17.70
CA TYR A 256 8.51 1.76 -17.37
C TYR A 256 9.99 1.97 -17.73
N PRO A 257 10.28 2.85 -18.70
CA PRO A 257 11.64 3.27 -18.97
C PRO A 257 12.29 3.77 -17.68
N LYS A 258 13.54 3.41 -17.40
CA LYS A 258 14.22 3.75 -16.14
C LYS A 258 14.19 5.26 -15.85
N HIS A 259 14.34 6.07 -16.88
CA HIS A 259 14.31 7.54 -16.78
C HIS A 259 12.90 8.14 -16.58
N LYS A 260 11.85 7.31 -16.66
CA LYS A 260 10.44 7.65 -16.38
C LYS A 260 9.87 6.81 -15.25
N ALA A 261 10.70 6.05 -14.56
CA ALA A 261 10.28 5.21 -13.45
C ALA A 261 9.73 6.10 -12.32
N PRO A 262 8.68 5.64 -11.62
CA PRO A 262 8.16 6.38 -10.48
C PRO A 262 9.22 6.52 -9.39
N VAL A 263 9.31 7.74 -8.81
CA VAL A 263 10.36 8.13 -7.86
C VAL A 263 9.87 8.20 -6.41
N ASN A 264 8.59 7.95 -6.18
CA ASN A 264 8.00 7.86 -4.86
C ASN A 264 7.22 6.54 -4.72
N GLU A 265 7.05 6.12 -3.47
CA GLU A 265 6.43 4.83 -3.15
C GLU A 265 4.95 4.78 -3.59
N ARG A 266 4.19 5.87 -3.45
CA ARG A 266 2.78 5.96 -3.87
C ARG A 266 2.59 5.67 -5.38
N ASP A 267 3.36 6.35 -6.22
CA ASP A 267 3.41 6.11 -7.67
C ASP A 267 3.98 4.72 -8.00
N GLY A 268 5.03 4.31 -7.28
CA GLY A 268 5.69 3.01 -7.47
C GLY A 268 4.71 1.86 -7.30
N LEU A 269 3.94 1.84 -6.21
CA LEU A 269 3.00 0.75 -5.96
C LEU A 269 1.82 0.77 -6.93
N SER A 270 1.30 1.93 -7.31
CA SER A 270 0.20 1.99 -8.28
C SER A 270 0.61 1.58 -9.70
N LYS A 271 1.87 1.83 -10.10
CA LYS A 271 2.36 1.62 -11.47
C LYS A 271 3.11 0.31 -11.67
N LEU A 272 3.92 -0.11 -10.69
CA LEU A 272 4.84 -1.23 -10.81
C LEU A 272 4.35 -2.52 -10.16
N TYR A 273 3.34 -2.44 -9.28
CA TYR A 273 2.83 -3.58 -8.53
C TYR A 273 1.39 -3.90 -8.93
N GLU A 274 1.12 -5.19 -9.11
CA GLU A 274 -0.23 -5.67 -9.36
C GLU A 274 -1.17 -5.33 -8.20
N GLU A 275 -2.39 -4.89 -8.55
CA GLU A 275 -3.41 -4.42 -7.60
C GLU A 275 -2.88 -3.41 -6.59
N GLY A 276 -1.96 -2.53 -7.02
CA GLY A 276 -1.37 -1.53 -6.14
C GLY A 276 -0.58 -2.14 -4.99
N GLY A 277 -0.08 -3.38 -5.12
CA GLY A 277 0.61 -4.12 -4.05
C GLY A 277 -0.31 -4.64 -2.94
N THR A 278 -1.63 -4.67 -3.16
CA THR A 278 -2.62 -5.15 -2.17
C THR A 278 -2.93 -6.65 -2.31
N LEU A 279 -2.35 -7.31 -3.31
CA LEU A 279 -2.55 -8.74 -3.58
C LEU A 279 -2.00 -9.57 -2.41
N GLN A 280 -2.90 -10.16 -1.61
CA GLN A 280 -2.56 -11.12 -0.56
C GLN A 280 -2.99 -12.52 -0.98
N SER A 281 -2.29 -13.56 -0.51
CA SER A 281 -2.77 -14.92 -0.70
C SER A 281 -4.05 -15.15 0.11
N ASN A 282 -4.90 -16.10 -0.35
CA ASN A 282 -6.20 -16.40 0.26
C ASN A 282 -6.12 -16.81 1.74
N ASP A 283 -4.94 -17.20 2.24
CA ASP A 283 -4.67 -17.53 3.63
C ASP A 283 -4.10 -16.35 4.46
N GLY A 284 -4.01 -15.15 3.88
CA GLY A 284 -3.48 -13.94 4.51
C GLY A 284 -1.98 -14.00 4.77
N ARG A 285 -1.25 -14.84 4.03
CA ARG A 285 0.21 -14.84 3.99
C ARG A 285 0.68 -13.98 2.81
N TYR A 286 1.96 -13.63 2.79
CA TYR A 286 2.57 -13.17 1.54
C TYR A 286 2.66 -14.38 0.60
N PRO A 287 2.48 -14.19 -0.73
CA PRO A 287 2.53 -15.30 -1.68
C PRO A 287 3.88 -16.01 -1.57
N HIS A 288 3.87 -17.20 -0.98
CA HIS A 288 4.98 -18.13 -1.03
C HIS A 288 4.90 -18.91 -2.34
N PHE A 289 5.92 -18.82 -3.17
CA PHE A 289 6.11 -19.80 -4.24
C PHE A 289 6.42 -21.14 -3.59
N GLU A 290 5.46 -22.07 -3.61
CA GLU A 290 5.71 -23.46 -3.26
C GLU A 290 6.72 -24.02 -4.25
N ARG A 291 7.86 -24.51 -3.72
CA ARG A 291 8.78 -25.31 -4.53
C ARG A 291 8.04 -26.59 -4.91
N PRO A 292 8.10 -27.03 -6.18
CA PRO A 292 7.64 -28.35 -6.54
C PRO A 292 8.36 -29.38 -5.66
N SER A 293 7.59 -30.24 -5.01
CA SER A 293 8.12 -31.43 -4.36
C SER A 293 8.83 -32.33 -5.40
N PRO A 294 9.91 -33.01 -4.99
CA PRO A 294 10.83 -33.72 -5.89
C PRO A 294 10.17 -34.80 -6.76
#